data_AF-A0A0P7AZJ4-F1
#
_entry.id   AF-A0A0P7AZJ4-F1
#
_cell.length_a   1.000
_cell.length_b   1.000
_cell.length_c   1.000
_cell.angle_alpha   90.00
_cell.angle_beta   90.00
_cell.angle_gamma   90.00
#
_symmetry.space_group_name_H-M   'P 1'
#
loop_
_entity.id
_entity.type
_entity.pdbx_description
1 polymer ?
#
loop_
_entity_poly.entity_id
_entity_poly.type
_entity_poly.pdbx_seq_one_letter_code
_entity_poly.pdbx_strand_id
1 'polypeptide(L)'
;MPSSVAMGPAAARLLRPGALSPVSVRKCLVGNVGAQFTRSASMPSRGQMIREMEKTAREGAKKTDQETMSQIQKRANDEYFRSGGGPLFPGTFVPLPVSRYPRNPRDFLTYAWYRVFQWGIETMSVLNFKLKSMPSWTTRPKWKAARGKIAPTAKVMYTEMLAAFAAGDKATINNICLGNFSKKLTAAIDRRKPGERTSFELVSFNKGLFYPRVVAHQVHNVNPHDKDMFTEQAVVAICSTQKASRYKASSGELMPGSTRVQQKVEHVVLSRQVSETTYQSGPWRIWGTVPATTMDGYKEEQEWIRREQAKRAGWEEPLQKK
;
A
#
# COMPACT_ATOMS: atom_id res chain seq x y z
N MET A 1 -50.36 32.41 -6.11
CA MET A 1 -51.27 32.38 -4.95
C MET A 1 -50.72 31.36 -3.96
N PRO A 2 -50.26 31.79 -2.77
CA PRO A 2 -49.20 31.11 -2.00
C PRO A 2 -49.71 30.49 -0.68
N SER A 3 -48.92 29.61 -0.06
CA SER A 3 -48.92 29.29 1.38
C SER A 3 -47.60 28.59 1.71
N SER A 4 -46.61 29.31 2.30
CA SER A 4 -46.32 29.42 3.74
C SER A 4 -45.41 28.27 4.21
N VAL A 5 -44.07 28.44 4.25
CA VAL A 5 -43.23 29.05 5.32
C VAL A 5 -43.39 28.37 6.70
N ALA A 6 -42.33 27.67 7.13
CA ALA A 6 -41.90 27.61 8.54
C ALA A 6 -40.42 27.16 8.62
N MET A 7 -39.52 28.14 8.76
CA MET A 7 -38.19 27.97 9.36
C MET A 7 -38.32 28.08 10.90
N GLY A 8 -37.51 27.31 11.63
CA GLY A 8 -37.33 27.41 13.09
C GLY A 8 -35.98 26.80 13.50
N PRO A 9 -35.42 27.18 14.66
CA PRO A 9 -34.31 28.15 14.67
C PRO A 9 -32.94 27.59 15.06
N ALA A 10 -31.92 28.38 14.68
CA ALA A 10 -30.55 28.33 15.15
C ALA A 10 -30.44 28.76 16.63
N ALA A 11 -29.64 28.03 17.42
CA ALA A 11 -29.20 28.46 18.73
C ALA A 11 -27.66 28.54 18.75
N ALA A 12 -27.16 29.73 18.38
CA ALA A 12 -25.78 30.13 18.61
C ALA A 12 -25.67 30.66 20.05
N ARG A 13 -24.82 30.02 20.88
CA ARG A 13 -24.46 30.51 22.21
C ARG A 13 -23.14 31.28 22.09
N LEU A 14 -23.21 32.59 22.23
CA LEU A 14 -22.06 33.49 22.35
C LEU A 14 -21.64 33.65 23.84
N LEU A 15 -20.32 33.58 24.02
CA LEU A 15 -19.45 34.39 24.89
C LEU A 15 -19.74 34.51 26.39
N ARG A 16 -18.71 34.15 27.17
CA ARG A 16 -18.21 35.01 28.27
C ARG A 16 -16.68 34.89 28.42
N PRO A 17 -15.94 36.00 28.30
CA PRO A 17 -14.54 36.12 28.69
C PRO A 17 -14.42 36.73 30.11
N GLY A 18 -13.39 36.33 30.84
CA GLY A 18 -12.99 36.93 32.13
C GLY A 18 -11.84 36.11 32.70
N ALA A 19 -10.78 36.66 33.28
CA ALA A 19 -10.44 38.03 33.57
C ALA A 19 -8.91 38.13 33.68
N LEU A 20 -8.33 39.21 33.15
CA LEU A 20 -6.97 39.68 33.44
C LEU A 20 -7.05 40.66 34.61
N SER A 21 -6.12 40.56 35.57
CA SER A 21 -5.85 41.55 36.61
C SER A 21 -4.58 41.16 37.38
N PRO A 22 -3.85 42.08 38.03
CA PRO A 22 -3.26 43.28 37.47
C PRO A 22 -1.76 43.37 37.82
N VAL A 23 -1.12 44.31 37.14
CA VAL A 23 0.18 44.90 37.45
C VAL A 23 0.24 45.40 38.89
N SER A 24 1.32 45.08 39.61
CA SER A 24 1.76 45.86 40.77
C SER A 24 3.22 46.29 40.59
N VAL A 25 3.43 47.57 40.89
CA VAL A 25 4.59 48.40 40.58
C VAL A 25 5.24 48.83 41.90
N ARG A 26 6.58 48.99 41.86
CA ARG A 26 7.49 49.66 42.83
C ARG A 26 7.94 48.83 44.05
N LYS A 27 9.26 48.66 44.19
CA LYS A 27 10.21 49.68 44.70
C LYS A 27 11.67 49.33 44.38
N CYS A 28 12.42 50.34 43.93
CA CYS A 28 13.88 50.38 43.88
C CYS A 28 14.49 50.34 45.30
N LEU A 29 15.72 49.82 45.45
CA LEU A 29 16.96 50.61 45.63
C LEU A 29 18.17 49.76 46.07
N VAL A 30 19.34 50.18 45.58
CA VAL A 30 20.74 49.88 46.00
C VAL A 30 21.21 48.44 45.72
N GLY A 31 22.23 48.12 44.93
CA GLY A 31 23.41 48.85 44.49
C GLY A 31 24.62 47.97 44.81
N ASN A 32 25.29 47.38 43.81
CA ASN A 32 26.73 47.18 43.88
C ASN A 32 27.35 46.89 42.51
N VAL A 33 28.51 47.52 42.32
CA VAL A 33 29.34 47.60 41.13
C VAL A 33 30.11 46.29 40.94
N GLY A 34 30.17 45.77 39.70
CA GLY A 34 30.93 44.57 39.37
C GLY A 34 31.18 44.40 37.88
N ALA A 35 32.34 44.88 37.44
CA ALA A 35 33.03 44.77 36.15
C ALA A 35 32.48 43.82 35.06
N GLN A 36 32.29 44.42 33.87
CA GLN A 36 32.18 43.72 32.59
C GLN A 36 33.54 43.11 32.20
N PHE A 37 33.58 41.81 31.92
CA PHE A 37 34.64 41.18 31.12
C PHE A 37 34.05 40.74 29.78
N THR A 38 34.46 41.40 28.71
CA THR A 38 34.25 40.96 27.33
C THR A 38 35.11 39.72 27.08
N ARG A 39 34.48 38.55 26.91
CA ARG A 39 35.17 37.35 26.42
C ARG A 39 35.13 37.33 24.88
N SER A 40 36.25 37.70 24.26
CA SER A 40 36.51 37.37 22.85
C SER A 40 36.61 35.85 22.70
N ALA A 41 35.74 35.26 21.89
CA ALA A 41 35.88 33.87 21.47
C ALA A 41 37.04 33.77 20.46
N SER A 42 38.16 33.17 20.88
CA SER A 42 39.24 32.83 19.96
C SER A 42 38.80 31.65 19.08
N MET A 43 39.01 31.77 17.76
CA MET A 43 38.82 30.67 16.83
C MET A 43 39.79 29.53 17.18
N PRO A 44 39.34 28.26 17.16
CA PRO A 44 40.21 27.11 17.39
C PRO A 44 41.32 27.06 16.33
N SER A 45 42.51 26.64 16.73
CA SER A 45 43.65 26.60 15.81
C SER A 45 43.44 25.55 14.72
N ARG A 46 44.04 25.75 13.54
CA ARG A 46 43.94 24.80 12.40
C ARG A 46 44.26 23.35 12.79
N GLY A 47 45.20 23.16 13.72
CA GLY A 47 45.56 21.83 14.24
C GLY A 47 44.48 21.19 15.12
N GLN A 48 43.72 21.98 15.89
CA GLN A 48 42.57 21.48 16.65
C GLN A 48 41.42 21.09 15.73
N MET A 49 41.14 21.87 14.68
CA MET A 49 40.12 21.52 13.70
C MET A 49 40.44 20.23 12.94
N ILE A 50 41.70 20.01 12.56
CA ILE A 50 42.12 18.76 11.89
C ILE A 50 41.96 17.56 12.81
N ARG A 51 42.34 17.68 14.09
CA ARG A 51 42.17 16.59 15.07
C ARG A 51 40.70 16.29 15.37
N GLU A 52 39.85 17.30 15.41
CA GLU A 52 38.40 17.09 15.55
C GLU A 52 37.79 16.47 14.28
N MET A 53 38.24 16.85 13.09
CA MET A 53 37.84 16.20 11.84
C MET A 53 38.30 14.73 11.79
N GLU A 54 39.52 14.41 12.22
CA GLU A 54 40.00 13.01 12.28
C GLU A 54 39.26 12.21 13.36
N LYS A 55 38.95 12.83 14.50
CA LYS A 55 38.19 12.19 15.57
C LYS A 55 36.75 11.91 15.13
N THR A 56 36.08 12.88 14.49
CA THR A 56 34.73 12.69 13.92
C THR A 56 34.74 11.73 12.73
N ALA A 57 35.80 11.68 11.92
CA ALA A 57 35.96 10.69 10.86
C ALA A 57 36.18 9.27 11.43
N ARG A 58 36.96 9.12 12.51
CA ARG A 58 37.14 7.84 13.22
C ARG A 58 35.89 7.41 13.96
N GLU A 59 35.14 8.35 14.54
CA GLU A 59 33.84 8.09 15.17
C GLU A 59 32.76 7.77 14.14
N GLY A 60 32.81 8.39 12.96
CA GLY A 60 31.98 8.06 11.80
C GLY A 60 32.30 6.68 11.24
N ALA A 61 33.57 6.33 11.11
CA ALA A 61 34.03 5.01 10.65
C ALA A 61 33.75 3.89 11.67
N LYS A 62 33.72 4.21 12.97
CA LYS A 62 33.31 3.26 14.03
C LYS A 62 31.79 3.11 14.16
N LYS A 63 31.00 4.08 13.69
CA LYS A 63 29.52 4.00 13.63
C LYS A 63 29.00 3.25 12.41
N THR A 64 29.83 3.04 11.39
CA THR A 64 29.61 1.99 10.41
C THR A 64 29.97 0.66 11.07
N ASP A 65 29.14 0.24 12.04
CA ASP A 65 29.21 -1.12 12.57
C ASP A 65 29.24 -2.08 11.39
N GLN A 66 30.18 -3.02 11.44
CA GLN A 66 30.23 -4.17 10.55
C GLN A 66 28.94 -4.97 10.73
N GLU A 67 27.83 -4.52 10.10
CA GLU A 67 26.67 -5.36 9.90
C GLU A 67 27.19 -6.60 9.18
N THR A 68 27.17 -7.74 9.87
CA THR A 68 27.62 -9.01 9.28
C THR A 68 26.83 -9.23 7.99
N MET A 69 27.43 -9.83 6.96
CA MET A 69 26.75 -10.07 5.67
C MET A 69 25.39 -10.75 5.83
N SER A 70 25.22 -11.57 6.87
CA SER A 70 23.95 -12.16 7.29
C SER A 70 22.88 -11.14 7.72
N GLN A 71 23.25 -10.12 8.50
CA GLN A 71 22.35 -9.04 8.92
C GLN A 71 21.94 -8.15 7.74
N ILE A 72 22.89 -7.83 6.85
CA ILE A 72 22.61 -7.09 5.61
C ILE A 72 21.62 -7.89 4.75
N GLN A 73 21.85 -9.19 4.58
CA GLN A 73 20.96 -10.07 3.82
C GLN A 73 19.56 -10.13 4.43
N LYS A 74 19.46 -10.26 5.77
CA LYS A 74 18.19 -10.26 6.48
C LYS A 74 17.43 -8.95 6.27
N ARG A 75 18.10 -7.82 6.47
CA ARG A 75 17.51 -6.48 6.28
C ARG A 75 17.04 -6.25 4.85
N ALA A 76 17.83 -6.65 3.86
CA ALA A 76 17.46 -6.56 2.45
C ALA A 76 16.23 -7.43 2.12
N ASN A 77 16.14 -8.62 2.72
CA ASN A 77 15.00 -9.51 2.58
C ASN A 77 13.73 -8.92 3.24
N ASP A 78 13.86 -8.38 4.45
CA ASP A 78 12.78 -7.68 5.16
C ASP A 78 12.27 -6.50 4.33
N GLU A 79 13.16 -5.68 3.78
CA GLU A 79 12.81 -4.55 2.92
C GLU A 79 12.15 -5.00 1.61
N TYR A 80 12.64 -6.09 1.01
CA TYR A 80 12.05 -6.69 -0.18
C TYR A 80 10.58 -7.08 0.07
N PHE A 81 10.27 -7.81 1.13
CA PHE A 81 8.88 -8.19 1.42
C PHE A 81 8.02 -7.00 1.86
N ARG A 82 8.55 -6.08 2.66
CA ARG A 82 7.85 -4.84 3.06
C ARG A 82 7.51 -3.95 1.87
N SER A 83 8.40 -3.89 0.88
CA SER A 83 8.18 -3.15 -0.36
C SER A 83 7.29 -3.87 -1.37
N GLY A 84 6.73 -5.03 -1.03
CA GLY A 84 5.85 -5.81 -1.90
C GLY A 84 6.60 -6.61 -2.97
N GLY A 85 7.87 -6.93 -2.72
CA GLY A 85 8.70 -7.75 -3.59
C GLY A 85 8.16 -9.17 -3.78
N GLY A 86 7.51 -9.73 -2.75
CA GLY A 86 6.93 -11.08 -2.80
C GLY A 86 5.84 -11.23 -3.87
N PRO A 87 5.65 -12.46 -4.39
CA PRO A 87 4.60 -12.74 -5.37
C PRO A 87 3.21 -12.53 -4.76
N LEU A 88 2.19 -12.49 -5.63
CA LEU A 88 0.81 -12.73 -5.19
C LEU A 88 0.78 -14.05 -4.41
N PHE A 89 0.01 -14.12 -3.33
CA PHE A 89 -0.03 -15.35 -2.55
C PHE A 89 -0.40 -16.55 -3.41
N PRO A 90 0.34 -17.67 -3.29
CA PRO A 90 0.11 -18.84 -4.11
C PRO A 90 -1.32 -19.37 -3.88
N GLY A 91 -1.99 -19.75 -4.97
CA GLY A 91 -3.36 -20.24 -4.93
C GLY A 91 -4.43 -19.16 -4.82
N THR A 92 -4.07 -17.87 -4.92
CA THR A 92 -5.06 -16.78 -5.00
C THR A 92 -5.96 -16.96 -6.22
N PHE A 93 -7.24 -17.23 -5.98
CA PHE A 93 -8.19 -17.54 -7.07
C PHE A 93 -9.04 -16.33 -7.44
N VAL A 94 -8.76 -15.72 -8.59
CA VAL A 94 -9.49 -14.56 -9.11
C VAL A 94 -10.55 -15.03 -10.10
N PRO A 95 -11.85 -14.90 -9.80
CA PRO A 95 -12.88 -15.44 -10.66
C PRO A 95 -12.95 -14.68 -12.00
N LEU A 96 -13.15 -15.43 -13.08
CA LEU A 96 -13.52 -14.90 -14.39
C LEU A 96 -14.76 -13.99 -14.31
N PRO A 97 -14.95 -13.09 -15.29
CA PRO A 97 -16.26 -12.52 -15.56
C PRO A 97 -17.23 -13.63 -15.97
N VAL A 98 -18.49 -13.53 -15.55
CA VAL A 98 -19.53 -14.55 -15.84
C VAL A 98 -19.63 -14.88 -17.34
N SER A 99 -19.43 -13.89 -18.21
CA SER A 99 -19.45 -14.07 -19.67
C SER A 99 -18.32 -14.95 -20.23
N ARG A 100 -17.26 -15.18 -19.45
CA ARG A 100 -16.08 -15.99 -19.83
C ARG A 100 -16.02 -17.33 -19.10
N TYR A 101 -17.08 -17.74 -18.41
CA TYR A 101 -17.09 -19.03 -17.73
C TYR A 101 -17.04 -20.18 -18.75
N PRO A 102 -16.41 -21.33 -18.40
CA PRO A 102 -16.45 -22.51 -19.24
C PRO A 102 -17.90 -22.89 -19.55
N ARG A 103 -18.20 -23.12 -20.83
CA ARG A 103 -19.55 -23.51 -21.29
C ARG A 103 -19.82 -25.01 -21.08
N ASN A 104 -18.77 -25.82 -21.11
CA ASN A 104 -18.87 -27.26 -20.84
C ASN A 104 -19.19 -27.48 -19.36
N PRO A 105 -20.24 -28.25 -19.02
CA PRO A 105 -20.64 -28.47 -17.63
C PRO A 105 -19.54 -29.12 -16.77
N ARG A 106 -18.73 -30.04 -17.33
CA ARG A 106 -17.65 -30.68 -16.57
C ARG A 106 -16.55 -29.67 -16.20
N ASP A 107 -16.17 -28.82 -17.16
CA ASP A 107 -15.16 -27.79 -16.94
C ASP A 107 -15.68 -26.70 -16.00
N PHE A 108 -16.96 -26.36 -16.08
CA PHE A 108 -17.63 -25.45 -15.16
C PHE A 108 -17.62 -25.99 -13.72
N LEU A 109 -17.99 -27.27 -13.52
CA LEU A 109 -18.00 -27.90 -12.20
C LEU A 109 -16.59 -27.98 -11.62
N THR A 110 -15.61 -28.35 -12.45
CA THR A 110 -14.20 -28.40 -12.06
C THR A 110 -13.72 -27.01 -11.62
N TYR A 111 -14.01 -25.98 -12.41
CA TYR A 111 -13.69 -24.60 -12.08
C TYR A 111 -14.38 -24.12 -10.79
N ALA A 112 -15.68 -24.42 -10.63
CA ALA A 112 -16.43 -24.07 -9.45
C ALA A 112 -15.88 -24.76 -8.20
N TRP A 113 -15.51 -26.04 -8.30
CA TRP A 113 -14.88 -26.80 -7.22
C TRP A 113 -13.59 -26.14 -6.74
N TYR A 114 -12.63 -25.86 -7.65
CA TYR A 114 -11.37 -25.22 -7.28
C TYR A 114 -11.57 -23.82 -6.72
N ARG A 115 -12.52 -23.06 -7.27
CA ARG A 115 -12.87 -21.75 -6.73
C ARG A 115 -13.37 -21.82 -5.29
N VAL A 116 -14.28 -22.75 -4.99
CA VAL A 116 -14.82 -22.92 -3.63
C VAL A 116 -13.75 -23.45 -2.68
N PHE A 117 -12.95 -24.41 -3.13
CA PHE A 117 -11.85 -24.97 -2.36
C PHE A 117 -10.82 -23.90 -1.99
N GLN A 118 -10.39 -23.09 -2.96
CA GLN A 118 -9.47 -21.98 -2.70
C GLN A 118 -10.09 -20.93 -1.79
N TRP A 119 -11.34 -20.53 -2.05
CA TRP A 119 -12.05 -19.63 -1.13
C TRP A 119 -12.07 -20.15 0.33
N GLY A 120 -12.19 -21.47 0.51
CA GLY A 120 -12.06 -22.13 1.81
C GLY A 120 -10.68 -21.96 2.43
N ILE A 121 -9.60 -22.25 1.69
CA ILE A 121 -8.21 -22.06 2.13
C ILE A 121 -7.94 -20.60 2.52
N GLU A 122 -8.36 -19.66 1.68
CA GLU A 122 -8.20 -18.23 1.93
C GLU A 122 -8.93 -17.78 3.19
N THR A 123 -10.18 -18.23 3.35
CA THR A 123 -10.99 -17.93 4.52
C THR A 123 -10.37 -18.52 5.79
N MET A 124 -9.81 -19.73 5.71
CA MET A 124 -9.10 -20.37 6.82
C MET A 124 -7.83 -19.61 7.20
N SER A 125 -7.09 -19.04 6.25
CA SER A 125 -5.94 -18.17 6.54
C SER A 125 -6.33 -16.94 7.37
N VAL A 126 -7.38 -16.22 6.95
CA VAL A 126 -7.90 -15.06 7.69
C VAL A 126 -8.45 -15.46 9.06
N LEU A 127 -9.18 -16.58 9.13
CA LEU A 127 -9.74 -17.08 10.38
C LEU A 127 -8.64 -17.52 11.35
N ASN A 128 -7.62 -18.23 10.89
CA ASN A 128 -6.50 -18.67 11.70
C ASN A 128 -5.79 -17.47 12.33
N PHE A 129 -5.46 -16.45 11.53
CA PHE A 129 -4.83 -15.24 12.06
C PHE A 129 -5.74 -14.49 13.05
N LYS A 130 -7.05 -14.45 12.79
CA LYS A 130 -8.02 -13.87 13.71
C LYS A 130 -8.09 -14.62 15.05
N LEU A 131 -8.13 -15.95 15.02
CA LEU A 131 -8.15 -16.79 16.23
C LEU A 131 -6.83 -16.68 17.00
N LYS A 132 -5.69 -16.64 16.29
CA LYS A 132 -4.36 -16.39 16.87
C LYS A 132 -4.30 -15.07 17.62
N SER A 133 -5.04 -14.06 17.15
CA SER A 133 -5.15 -12.74 17.81
C SER A 133 -6.02 -12.70 19.07
N MET A 134 -6.63 -13.81 19.46
CA MET A 134 -7.41 -13.92 20.70
C MET A 134 -6.49 -14.33 21.87
N PRO A 135 -6.36 -13.52 22.93
CA PRO A 135 -5.56 -13.88 24.10
C PRO A 135 -6.04 -15.16 24.81
N SER A 136 -7.35 -15.41 24.74
CA SER A 136 -8.00 -16.63 25.22
C SER A 136 -9.19 -16.96 24.31
N TRP A 137 -9.61 -18.23 24.29
CA TRP A 137 -10.73 -18.72 23.47
C TRP A 137 -12.06 -17.96 23.70
N THR A 138 -12.27 -17.38 24.88
CA THR A 138 -13.49 -16.62 25.23
C THR A 138 -13.38 -15.12 24.97
N THR A 139 -12.19 -14.59 24.71
CA THR A 139 -11.96 -13.14 24.51
C THR A 139 -12.10 -12.72 23.05
N ARG A 140 -12.47 -11.46 22.82
CA ARG A 140 -12.56 -10.92 21.46
C ARG A 140 -11.18 -10.86 20.79
N PRO A 141 -11.09 -11.09 19.47
CA PRO A 141 -9.84 -10.98 18.73
C PRO A 141 -9.31 -9.55 18.74
N LYS A 142 -8.00 -9.40 18.97
CA LYS A 142 -7.30 -8.11 18.90
C LYS A 142 -7.26 -7.61 17.46
N TRP A 143 -7.01 -8.50 16.51
CA TRP A 143 -6.94 -8.15 15.10
C TRP A 143 -8.34 -8.00 14.49
N LYS A 144 -8.50 -6.97 13.64
CA LYS A 144 -9.73 -6.71 12.90
C LYS A 144 -9.45 -6.69 11.41
N ALA A 145 -9.89 -7.74 10.72
CA ALA A 145 -9.87 -7.83 9.25
C ALA A 145 -10.55 -6.64 8.55
N ALA A 146 -11.60 -6.06 9.16
CA ALA A 146 -12.39 -4.95 8.61
C ALA A 146 -12.80 -5.14 7.14
N ARG A 147 -13.17 -6.38 6.75
CA ARG A 147 -13.40 -6.80 5.35
C ARG A 147 -14.35 -5.89 4.57
N GLY A 148 -15.39 -5.37 5.21
CA GLY A 148 -16.34 -4.44 4.59
C GLY A 148 -15.76 -3.09 4.16
N LYS A 149 -14.61 -2.68 4.72
CA LYS A 149 -13.92 -1.43 4.36
C LYS A 149 -12.92 -1.62 3.21
N ILE A 150 -12.52 -2.85 2.91
CA ILE A 150 -11.48 -3.15 1.91
C ILE A 150 -11.89 -2.69 0.51
N ALA A 151 -13.10 -3.04 0.05
CA ALA A 151 -13.54 -2.69 -1.29
C ALA A 151 -13.72 -1.17 -1.51
N PRO A 152 -14.34 -0.41 -0.58
CA PRO A 152 -14.34 1.05 -0.65
C PRO A 152 -12.93 1.67 -0.64
N THR A 153 -12.02 1.17 0.21
CA THR A 153 -10.64 1.66 0.25
C THR A 153 -9.91 1.41 -1.07
N ALA A 154 -10.02 0.20 -1.64
CA ALA A 154 -9.42 -0.13 -2.94
C ALA A 154 -9.94 0.77 -4.05
N LYS A 155 -11.24 1.07 -4.05
CA LYS A 155 -11.86 1.98 -5.02
C LYS A 155 -11.18 3.35 -5.00
N VAL A 156 -11.06 3.97 -3.82
CA VAL A 156 -10.45 5.30 -3.67
C VAL A 156 -8.98 5.29 -4.08
N MET A 157 -8.20 4.35 -3.54
CA MET A 157 -6.77 4.24 -3.85
C MET A 157 -6.52 4.01 -5.33
N TYR A 158 -7.34 3.17 -5.98
CA TYR A 158 -7.20 2.87 -7.40
C TYR A 158 -7.50 4.10 -8.26
N THR A 159 -8.53 4.87 -7.91
CA THR A 159 -8.83 6.13 -8.62
C THR A 159 -7.73 7.17 -8.46
N GLU A 160 -7.21 7.33 -7.24
CA GLU A 160 -6.13 8.25 -6.94
C GLU A 160 -4.85 7.87 -7.68
N MET A 161 -4.53 6.58 -7.72
CA MET A 161 -3.40 6.06 -8.48
C MET A 161 -3.54 6.34 -9.99
N LEU A 162 -4.70 6.12 -10.59
CA LEU A 162 -4.91 6.40 -12.02
C LEU A 162 -4.82 7.89 -12.34
N ALA A 163 -5.37 8.75 -11.47
CA ALA A 163 -5.26 10.20 -11.59
C ALA A 163 -3.80 10.67 -11.47
N ALA A 164 -3.08 10.20 -10.45
CA ALA A 164 -1.65 10.48 -10.26
C ALA A 164 -0.82 9.99 -11.45
N PHE A 165 -1.13 8.79 -11.97
CA PHE A 165 -0.51 8.27 -13.18
C PHE A 165 -0.72 9.23 -14.36
N ALA A 166 -1.95 9.65 -14.65
CA ALA A 166 -2.21 10.58 -15.75
C ALA A 166 -1.48 11.92 -15.59
N ALA A 167 -1.52 12.50 -14.37
CA ALA A 167 -0.81 13.73 -14.03
C ALA A 167 0.72 13.60 -14.09
N GLY A 168 1.26 12.38 -14.05
CA GLY A 168 2.71 12.15 -13.97
C GLY A 168 3.28 12.36 -12.56
N ASP A 169 2.44 12.34 -11.54
CA ASP A 169 2.84 12.51 -10.14
C ASP A 169 3.46 11.22 -9.59
N LYS A 170 4.78 11.12 -9.71
CA LYS A 170 5.56 9.98 -9.22
C LYS A 170 5.56 9.88 -7.70
N ALA A 171 5.43 11.00 -6.98
CA ALA A 171 5.48 11.02 -5.51
C ALA A 171 4.25 10.32 -4.93
N THR A 172 3.06 10.66 -5.44
CA THR A 172 1.79 10.03 -5.05
C THR A 172 1.78 8.54 -5.41
N ILE A 173 2.28 8.16 -6.59
CA ILE A 173 2.39 6.75 -6.99
C ILE A 173 3.31 5.97 -6.04
N ASN A 174 4.47 6.53 -5.71
CA ASN A 174 5.40 5.90 -4.77
C ASN A 174 4.83 5.75 -3.36
N ASN A 175 3.93 6.64 -2.93
CA ASN A 175 3.28 6.53 -1.63
C ASN A 175 2.20 5.42 -1.64
N ILE A 176 1.31 5.43 -2.62
CA ILE A 176 0.13 4.55 -2.66
C ILE A 176 0.47 3.14 -3.15
N CYS A 177 1.42 2.98 -4.07
CA CYS A 177 1.80 1.69 -4.65
C CYS A 177 3.01 1.09 -3.95
N LEU A 178 3.10 -0.24 -3.98
CA LEU A 178 4.27 -1.00 -3.56
C LEU A 178 5.38 -0.95 -4.64
N GLY A 179 6.62 -1.18 -4.22
CA GLY A 179 7.83 -0.79 -4.95
C GLY A 179 7.89 -1.30 -6.39
N ASN A 180 7.62 -2.59 -6.61
CA ASN A 180 7.68 -3.17 -7.96
C ASN A 180 6.62 -2.58 -8.90
N PHE A 181 5.42 -2.31 -8.40
CA PHE A 181 4.36 -1.74 -9.21
C PHE A 181 4.55 -0.25 -9.43
N SER A 182 4.98 0.48 -8.40
CA SER A 182 5.36 1.88 -8.51
C SER A 182 6.45 2.07 -9.57
N LYS A 183 7.54 1.28 -9.52
CA LYS A 183 8.63 1.32 -10.52
C LYS A 183 8.13 1.11 -11.96
N LYS A 184 7.17 0.20 -12.18
CA LYS A 184 6.57 0.00 -13.50
C LYS A 184 5.80 1.24 -13.97
N LEU A 185 5.02 1.87 -13.09
CA LEU A 185 4.25 3.06 -13.41
C LEU A 185 5.14 4.29 -13.64
N THR A 186 6.15 4.50 -12.79
CA THR A 186 7.10 5.62 -12.94
C THR A 186 7.92 5.48 -14.21
N ALA A 187 8.41 4.26 -14.53
CA ALA A 187 9.09 4.00 -15.80
C ALA A 187 8.17 4.23 -17.02
N ALA A 188 6.87 3.92 -16.91
CA ALA A 188 5.91 4.21 -17.97
C ALA A 188 5.62 5.72 -18.10
N ILE A 189 5.71 6.49 -17.02
CA ILE A 189 5.68 7.96 -17.07
C ILE A 189 6.92 8.50 -17.78
N ASP A 190 8.10 7.98 -17.47
CA ASP A 190 9.37 8.41 -18.07
C ASP A 190 9.47 8.14 -19.56
N ARG A 191 8.79 7.10 -20.05
CA ARG A 191 8.72 6.77 -21.48
C ARG A 191 7.70 7.60 -22.26
N ARG A 192 6.97 8.53 -21.61
CA ARG A 192 6.00 9.37 -22.31
C ARG A 192 6.71 10.31 -23.27
N LYS A 193 6.09 10.52 -24.43
CA LYS A 193 6.58 11.51 -25.38
C LYS A 193 6.43 12.91 -24.76
N PRO A 194 7.48 13.74 -24.73
CA PRO A 194 7.46 15.05 -24.06
C PRO A 194 6.45 16.03 -24.68
N GLY A 195 6.08 15.83 -25.95
CA GLY A 195 5.05 16.61 -26.64
C GLY A 195 3.61 16.14 -26.41
N GLU A 196 3.36 15.06 -25.65
CA GLU A 196 2.03 14.49 -25.43
C GLU A 196 1.67 14.52 -23.93
N ARG A 197 0.51 15.10 -23.59
CA ARG A 197 -0.10 14.98 -22.25
C ARG A 197 -1.20 13.93 -22.30
N THR A 198 -1.24 13.05 -21.31
CA THR A 198 -2.30 12.04 -21.18
C THR A 198 -3.28 12.50 -20.10
N SER A 199 -4.56 12.57 -20.43
CA SER A 199 -5.62 12.75 -19.45
C SER A 199 -6.31 11.42 -19.19
N PHE A 200 -6.64 11.20 -17.93
CA PHE A 200 -7.44 10.08 -17.48
C PHE A 200 -8.69 10.61 -16.79
N GLU A 201 -9.82 10.10 -17.23
CA GLU A 201 -11.12 10.43 -16.67
C GLU A 201 -11.84 9.13 -16.32
N LEU A 202 -12.25 9.02 -15.06
CA LEU A 202 -13.13 7.96 -14.63
C LEU A 202 -14.57 8.39 -14.87
N VAL A 203 -15.19 7.83 -15.91
CA VAL A 203 -16.55 8.21 -16.34
C VAL A 203 -17.59 7.73 -15.34
N SER A 204 -17.52 6.44 -14.99
CA SER A 204 -18.48 5.84 -14.06
C SER A 204 -17.95 4.55 -13.43
N PHE A 205 -18.49 4.23 -12.26
CA PHE A 205 -18.44 2.87 -11.72
C PHE A 205 -19.68 2.12 -12.16
N ASN A 206 -19.50 0.93 -12.70
CA ASN A 206 -20.60 0.14 -13.23
C ASN A 206 -21.00 -0.97 -12.26
N LYS A 207 -22.24 -1.46 -12.38
CA LYS A 207 -22.75 -2.64 -11.65
C LYS A 207 -22.64 -2.48 -10.12
N GLY A 208 -23.17 -1.38 -9.58
CA GLY A 208 -23.05 -1.00 -8.16
C GLY A 208 -23.54 -2.05 -7.15
N LEU A 209 -24.48 -2.92 -7.51
CA LEU A 209 -24.91 -4.03 -6.64
C LEU A 209 -23.83 -5.11 -6.45
N PHE A 210 -22.91 -5.25 -7.42
CA PHE A 210 -21.91 -6.32 -7.43
C PHE A 210 -20.47 -5.82 -7.31
N TYR A 211 -20.23 -4.52 -7.53
CA TYR A 211 -18.90 -3.92 -7.57
C TYR A 211 -18.86 -2.57 -6.84
N PRO A 212 -17.72 -2.21 -6.20
CA PRO A 212 -16.52 -3.03 -6.02
C PRO A 212 -16.74 -4.17 -5.01
N ARG A 213 -16.05 -5.30 -5.19
CA ARG A 213 -16.16 -6.44 -4.26
C ARG A 213 -14.82 -7.12 -4.00
N VAL A 214 -14.63 -7.63 -2.78
CA VAL A 214 -13.48 -8.46 -2.42
C VAL A 214 -13.68 -9.85 -3.03
N VAL A 215 -12.75 -10.29 -3.88
CA VAL A 215 -12.78 -11.61 -4.53
C VAL A 215 -11.88 -12.62 -3.85
N ALA A 216 -10.75 -12.19 -3.29
CA ALA A 216 -9.83 -13.02 -2.52
C ALA A 216 -9.29 -12.22 -1.33
N HIS A 217 -9.03 -12.88 -0.21
CA HIS A 217 -8.51 -12.23 1.01
C HIS A 217 -7.77 -13.23 1.88
N GLN A 218 -6.51 -12.93 2.17
CA GLN A 218 -5.58 -13.86 2.78
C GLN A 218 -4.58 -13.12 3.69
N VAL A 219 -4.06 -13.82 4.68
CA VAL A 219 -3.02 -13.36 5.61
C VAL A 219 -2.00 -14.46 5.81
N HIS A 220 -0.74 -14.21 5.43
CA HIS A 220 0.34 -15.19 5.55
C HIS A 220 1.64 -14.53 6.01
N ASN A 221 2.48 -15.31 6.70
CA ASN A 221 3.86 -14.94 6.88
C ASN A 221 4.63 -15.33 5.60
N VAL A 222 5.10 -14.32 4.86
CA VAL A 222 5.86 -14.50 3.62
C VAL A 222 7.37 -14.37 3.81
N ASN A 223 7.81 -13.80 4.93
CA ASN A 223 9.21 -13.58 5.20
C ASN A 223 9.73 -14.67 6.15
N PRO A 224 10.52 -15.64 5.66
CA PRO A 224 11.02 -16.72 6.50
C PRO A 224 11.92 -16.24 7.65
N HIS A 225 12.47 -15.02 7.56
CA HIS A 225 13.36 -14.45 8.57
C HIS A 225 12.67 -13.51 9.57
N ASP A 226 11.44 -13.07 9.27
CA ASP A 226 10.63 -12.21 10.14
C ASP A 226 9.39 -12.97 10.59
N LYS A 227 9.45 -13.55 11.79
CA LYS A 227 8.35 -14.32 12.37
C LYS A 227 7.21 -13.42 12.85
N ASP A 228 7.47 -12.13 13.07
CA ASP A 228 6.54 -11.21 13.72
C ASP A 228 5.72 -10.38 12.73
N MET A 229 6.06 -10.41 11.44
CA MET A 229 5.35 -9.67 10.40
C MET A 229 4.62 -10.60 9.43
N PHE A 230 3.31 -10.38 9.34
CA PHE A 230 2.43 -11.02 8.39
C PHE A 230 2.09 -10.04 7.28
N THR A 231 1.97 -10.55 6.07
CA THR A 231 1.40 -9.79 4.97
C THR A 231 -0.07 -10.15 4.84
N GLU A 232 -0.92 -9.14 4.79
CA GLU A 232 -2.33 -9.28 4.44
C GLU A 232 -2.52 -8.81 3.01
N GLN A 233 -3.08 -9.67 2.15
CA GLN A 233 -3.42 -9.35 0.77
C GLN A 233 -4.92 -9.49 0.54
N ALA A 234 -5.49 -8.54 -0.19
CA ALA A 234 -6.88 -8.60 -0.62
C ALA A 234 -6.98 -8.23 -2.10
N VAL A 235 -7.68 -9.04 -2.87
CA VAL A 235 -7.98 -8.77 -4.27
C VAL A 235 -9.39 -8.21 -4.36
N VAL A 236 -9.52 -7.05 -4.99
CA VAL A 236 -10.79 -6.36 -5.18
C VAL A 236 -11.07 -6.24 -6.66
N ALA A 237 -12.23 -6.74 -7.08
CA ALA A 237 -12.71 -6.52 -8.44
C ALA A 237 -13.40 -5.15 -8.52
N ILE A 238 -12.99 -4.33 -9.48
CA ILE A 238 -13.54 -3.00 -9.74
C ILE A 238 -14.05 -2.97 -11.18
N CYS A 239 -15.33 -2.65 -11.37
CA CYS A 239 -15.93 -2.47 -12.69
C CYS A 239 -16.09 -0.98 -12.97
N SER A 240 -15.42 -0.47 -14.00
CA SER A 240 -15.43 0.95 -14.34
C SER A 240 -15.46 1.21 -15.84
N THR A 241 -16.02 2.35 -16.21
CA THR A 241 -15.87 2.96 -17.54
C THR A 241 -14.80 4.02 -17.43
N GLN A 242 -13.71 3.83 -18.16
CA GLN A 242 -12.55 4.68 -18.14
C GLN A 242 -12.37 5.35 -19.49
N LYS A 243 -12.02 6.63 -19.48
CA LYS A 243 -11.72 7.41 -20.67
C LYS A 243 -10.28 7.91 -20.57
N ALA A 244 -9.51 7.62 -21.59
CA ALA A 244 -8.15 8.12 -21.74
C ALA A 244 -8.07 8.94 -23.03
N SER A 245 -7.54 10.14 -22.94
CA SER A 245 -7.38 11.06 -24.07
C SER A 245 -5.97 11.61 -24.09
N ARG A 246 -5.45 11.95 -25.27
CA ARG A 246 -4.13 12.58 -25.38
C ARG A 246 -4.23 13.97 -25.98
N TYR A 247 -3.41 14.86 -25.46
CA TYR A 247 -3.38 16.26 -25.83
C TYR A 247 -1.97 16.64 -26.27
N LYS A 248 -1.86 17.54 -27.25
CA LYS A 248 -0.56 18.14 -27.58
C LYS A 248 -0.13 19.03 -26.42
N ALA A 249 1.11 18.89 -25.96
CA ALA A 249 1.62 19.65 -24.83
C ALA A 249 1.77 21.16 -25.15
N SER A 250 1.99 21.51 -26.42
CA SER A 250 2.17 22.89 -26.88
C SER A 250 0.85 23.66 -27.05
N SER A 251 -0.15 23.06 -27.69
CA SER A 251 -1.43 23.73 -27.98
C SER A 251 -2.55 23.37 -27.01
N GLY A 252 -2.39 22.33 -26.19
CA GLY A 252 -3.47 21.81 -25.36
C GLY A 252 -4.61 21.16 -26.15
N GLU A 253 -4.48 21.05 -27.47
CA GLU A 253 -5.51 20.46 -28.33
C GLU A 253 -5.57 18.95 -28.18
N LEU A 254 -6.79 18.41 -28.24
CA LEU A 254 -7.01 16.98 -28.28
C LEU A 254 -6.43 16.39 -29.57
N MET A 255 -5.60 15.36 -29.44
CA MET A 255 -5.10 14.65 -30.61
C MET A 255 -6.24 13.86 -31.28
N PRO A 256 -6.44 14.01 -32.61
CA PRO A 256 -7.46 13.27 -33.33
C PRO A 256 -7.34 11.75 -33.12
N GLY A 257 -8.47 11.08 -32.85
CA GLY A 257 -8.52 9.63 -32.62
C GLY A 257 -7.86 9.14 -31.31
N SER A 258 -7.38 10.03 -30.44
CA SER A 258 -6.70 9.63 -29.20
C SER A 258 -7.63 9.23 -28.06
N THR A 259 -8.90 9.66 -28.11
CA THR A 259 -9.88 9.36 -27.07
C THR A 259 -10.29 7.90 -27.13
N ARG A 260 -10.05 7.16 -26.05
CA ARG A 260 -10.43 5.77 -25.87
C ARG A 260 -11.31 5.65 -24.64
N VAL A 261 -12.55 5.24 -24.84
CA VAL A 261 -13.48 4.89 -23.76
C VAL A 261 -13.59 3.38 -23.69
N GLN A 262 -13.32 2.81 -22.52
CA GLN A 262 -13.33 1.38 -22.31
C GLN A 262 -14.04 1.03 -21.00
N GLN A 263 -14.95 0.08 -21.08
CA GLN A 263 -15.50 -0.58 -19.91
C GLN A 263 -14.66 -1.80 -19.58
N LYS A 264 -14.18 -1.89 -18.33
CA LYS A 264 -13.36 -3.01 -17.88
C LYS A 264 -13.63 -3.42 -16.44
N VAL A 265 -13.29 -4.67 -16.15
CA VAL A 265 -13.23 -5.23 -14.80
C VAL A 265 -11.78 -5.50 -14.49
N GLU A 266 -11.23 -4.79 -13.51
CA GLU A 266 -9.84 -4.93 -13.08
C GLU A 266 -9.80 -5.50 -11.68
N HIS A 267 -8.85 -6.40 -11.44
CA HIS A 267 -8.63 -7.00 -10.12
C HIS A 267 -7.42 -6.32 -9.50
N VAL A 268 -7.70 -5.42 -8.56
CA VAL A 268 -6.68 -4.64 -7.85
C VAL A 268 -6.28 -5.40 -6.60
N VAL A 269 -4.99 -5.62 -6.43
CA VAL A 269 -4.43 -6.29 -5.26
C VAL A 269 -3.97 -5.21 -4.28
N LEU A 270 -4.57 -5.20 -3.11
CA LEU A 270 -4.09 -4.44 -1.97
C LEU A 270 -3.22 -5.34 -1.09
N SER A 271 -2.18 -4.76 -0.51
CA SER A 271 -1.32 -5.43 0.46
C SER A 271 -0.96 -4.49 1.60
N ARG A 272 -0.85 -5.03 2.81
CA ARG A 272 -0.35 -4.34 3.99
C ARG A 272 0.37 -5.29 4.93
N GLN A 273 1.23 -4.75 5.78
CA GLN A 273 1.89 -5.51 6.85
C GLN A 273 1.02 -5.50 8.11
N VAL A 274 1.04 -6.60 8.84
CA VAL A 274 0.35 -6.78 10.12
C VAL A 274 1.33 -7.40 11.11
N SER A 275 1.48 -6.78 12.28
CA SER A 275 2.33 -7.31 13.34
C SER A 275 1.61 -8.44 14.07
N GLU A 276 2.26 -9.59 14.26
CA GLU A 276 1.75 -10.71 15.05
C GLU A 276 1.72 -10.35 16.56
N THR A 277 2.71 -9.61 17.04
CA THR A 277 2.82 -9.29 18.47
C THR A 277 1.76 -8.28 18.93
N THR A 278 1.56 -7.21 18.14
CA THR A 278 0.63 -6.13 18.48
C THR A 278 -0.74 -6.28 17.82
N TYR A 279 -0.84 -7.11 16.77
CA TYR A 279 -2.02 -7.25 15.91
C TYR A 279 -2.46 -5.94 15.22
N GLN A 280 -1.56 -4.96 15.15
CA GLN A 280 -1.78 -3.70 14.44
C GLN A 280 -1.48 -3.87 12.96
N SER A 281 -2.37 -3.33 12.12
CA SER A 281 -2.23 -3.35 10.67
C SER A 281 -1.70 -2.01 10.17
N GLY A 282 -0.73 -2.06 9.26
CA GLY A 282 -0.25 -0.88 8.54
C GLY A 282 -1.27 -0.35 7.51
N PRO A 283 -0.93 0.74 6.81
CA PRO A 283 -1.77 1.27 5.75
C PRO A 283 -1.80 0.31 4.55
N TRP A 284 -2.95 0.27 3.86
CA TRP A 284 -3.06 -0.43 2.58
C TRP A 284 -2.21 0.26 1.53
N ARG A 285 -1.56 -0.54 0.68
CA ARG A 285 -0.86 -0.09 -0.53
C ARG A 285 -1.25 -0.99 -1.71
N ILE A 286 -1.21 -0.45 -2.91
CA ILE A 286 -1.53 -1.21 -4.13
C ILE A 286 -0.31 -2.07 -4.49
N TRP A 287 -0.47 -3.38 -4.39
CA TRP A 287 0.55 -4.33 -4.86
C TRP A 287 0.59 -4.41 -6.38
N GLY A 288 -0.57 -4.33 -7.03
CA GLY A 288 -0.67 -4.35 -8.48
C GLY A 288 -2.06 -4.67 -9.00
N THR A 289 -2.13 -5.06 -10.26
CA THR A 289 -3.34 -5.62 -10.88
C THR A 289 -3.05 -7.03 -11.36
N VAL A 290 -4.05 -7.91 -11.30
CA VAL A 290 -3.92 -9.32 -11.67
C VAL A 290 -5.00 -9.73 -12.68
N PRO A 291 -4.69 -10.64 -13.62
CA PRO A 291 -5.71 -11.21 -14.50
C PRO A 291 -6.65 -12.12 -13.71
N ALA A 292 -7.79 -12.44 -14.32
CA ALA A 292 -8.63 -13.51 -13.79
C ALA A 292 -7.96 -14.87 -14.00
N THR A 293 -8.16 -15.78 -13.06
CA THR A 293 -7.63 -17.13 -13.05
C THR A 293 -8.39 -18.00 -14.06
N THR A 294 -7.68 -18.52 -15.05
CA THR A 294 -8.17 -19.57 -15.95
C THR A 294 -7.86 -20.95 -15.35
N MET A 295 -8.57 -22.00 -15.80
CA MET A 295 -8.28 -23.35 -15.32
C MET A 295 -6.86 -23.81 -15.68
N ASP A 296 -6.41 -23.49 -16.89
CA ASP A 296 -5.07 -23.87 -17.35
C ASP A 296 -4.00 -23.11 -16.56
N GLY A 297 -4.17 -21.79 -16.39
CA GLY A 297 -3.26 -20.98 -15.59
C GLY A 297 -3.21 -21.42 -14.12
N TYR A 298 -4.33 -21.87 -13.55
CA TYR A 298 -4.35 -22.43 -12.21
C TYR A 298 -3.59 -23.75 -12.12
N LYS A 299 -3.75 -24.66 -13.09
CA LYS A 299 -3.02 -25.94 -13.11
C LYS A 299 -1.52 -25.72 -13.26
N GLU A 300 -1.11 -24.83 -14.17
CA GLU A 300 0.29 -24.44 -14.35
C GLU A 300 0.89 -23.88 -13.05
N GLU A 301 0.15 -23.02 -12.34
CA GLU A 301 0.57 -22.51 -11.04
C GLU A 301 0.73 -23.63 -10.01
N GLN A 302 -0.23 -24.55 -9.91
CA GLN A 302 -0.16 -25.69 -8.97
C GLN A 302 1.01 -26.62 -9.28
N GLU A 303 1.28 -26.91 -10.55
CA GLU A 303 2.44 -27.69 -10.96
C GLU A 303 3.75 -26.99 -10.60
N TRP A 304 3.83 -25.68 -10.85
CA TRP A 304 5.01 -24.90 -10.47
C TRP A 304 5.23 -24.91 -8.95
N ILE A 305 4.17 -24.69 -8.15
CA ILE A 305 4.23 -24.78 -6.68
C ILE A 305 4.72 -26.15 -6.25
N ARG A 306 4.16 -27.22 -6.82
CA ARG A 306 4.51 -28.60 -6.49
C ARG A 306 5.98 -28.89 -6.79
N ARG A 307 6.47 -28.48 -7.96
CA ARG A 307 7.89 -28.66 -8.37
C ARG A 307 8.82 -27.87 -7.45
N GLU A 308 8.47 -26.63 -7.11
CA GLU A 308 9.25 -25.79 -6.20
C GLU A 308 9.27 -26.37 -4.77
N GLN A 309 8.15 -26.91 -4.30
CA GLN A 309 8.08 -27.61 -3.00
C GLN A 309 8.91 -28.90 -2.99
N ALA A 310 8.82 -29.71 -4.05
CA ALA A 310 9.62 -30.93 -4.19
C ALA A 310 11.12 -30.60 -4.18
N LYS A 311 11.53 -29.59 -4.95
CA LYS A 311 12.91 -29.09 -4.99
C LYS A 311 13.40 -28.63 -3.61
N ARG A 312 12.57 -27.87 -2.87
CA ARG A 312 12.91 -27.43 -1.50
C ARG A 312 13.00 -28.58 -0.50
N ALA A 313 12.22 -29.63 -0.70
CA ALA A 313 12.26 -30.84 0.10
C ALA A 313 13.42 -31.79 -0.30
N GLY A 314 14.23 -31.43 -1.31
CA GLY A 314 15.36 -32.23 -1.78
C GLY A 314 15.01 -33.36 -2.74
N TRP A 315 13.79 -33.37 -3.29
CA TRP A 315 13.34 -34.36 -4.25
C TRP A 315 13.63 -33.80 -5.66
N GLU A 316 14.66 -34.31 -6.32
CA GLU A 316 14.88 -34.03 -7.75
C GLU A 316 13.89 -34.86 -8.57
N GLU A 317 13.07 -34.21 -9.40
CA GLU A 317 12.31 -34.94 -10.43
C GLU A 317 13.31 -35.54 -11.42
N PRO A 318 13.18 -36.84 -11.80
CA PRO A 318 13.99 -37.39 -12.86
C PRO A 318 13.73 -36.58 -14.13
N LEU A 319 14.81 -36.02 -14.70
CA LEU A 319 14.78 -35.31 -15.98
C LEU A 319 13.98 -36.15 -16.98
N GLN A 320 12.80 -35.68 -17.36
CA GLN A 320 12.09 -36.25 -18.50
C GLN A 320 12.97 -36.03 -19.72
N LYS A 321 13.70 -37.07 -20.13
CA LYS A 321 14.36 -37.13 -21.43
C LYS A 321 13.26 -36.97 -22.48
N LYS A 322 13.40 -35.93 -23.30
CA LYS A 322 12.62 -35.73 -24.52
C LYS A 322 12.79 -36.92 -25.47
#